data_AF-A0A1G9BWJ9-F1
#
_entry.id   AF-A0A1G9BWJ9-F1
#
_cell.length_a   1.000
_cell.length_b   1.000
_cell.length_c   1.000
_cell.angle_alpha   90.00
_cell.angle_beta   90.00
_cell.angle_gamma   90.00
#
_symmetry.space_group_name_H-M   'P 1'
#
loop_
_entity.id
_entity.type
_entity.pdbx_description
1 polymer ?
#
loop_
_entity_poly.entity_id
_entity_poly.type
_entity_poly.pdbx_seq_one_letter_code
_entity_poly.pdbx_strand_id
1 'polypeptide(L)' 'MLMAHPAVHTELVAQYDALRVLNAEQSSPAVRQRMDDLAYTLCTATGTADVDAALVAARHRLPGARPEDDSLVTD' A
#
# COMPACT_ATOMS: atom_id res chain seq x y z
N MET A 1 17.07 -0.46 5.67
CA MET A 1 15.63 -0.65 5.88
C MET A 1 14.93 0.47 5.14
N LEU A 2 14.33 0.17 3.99
CA LEU A 2 13.72 1.17 3.10
C LEU A 2 12.38 1.57 3.73
N MET A 3 12.41 2.54 4.64
CA MET A 3 11.20 3.17 5.14
C MET A 3 10.59 3.90 3.95
N ALA A 4 9.60 3.27 3.31
CA ALA A 4 8.86 3.89 2.23
C ALA A 4 8.26 5.19 2.78
N HIS A 5 8.63 6.32 2.17
CA HIS A 5 8.12 7.62 2.56
C HIS A 5 6.57 7.55 2.61
N PRO A 6 5.89 8.18 3.59
CA PRO A 6 4.43 8.06 3.75
C PRO A 6 3.63 8.38 2.47
N ALA A 7 4.17 9.27 1.62
CA ALA A 7 3.64 9.58 0.29
C ALA A 7 3.62 8.35 -0.65
N VAL A 8 4.67 7.53 -0.64
CA VAL A 8 4.77 6.30 -1.45
C VAL A 8 3.73 5.28 -0.99
N HIS A 9 3.47 5.20 0.32
CA HIS A 9 2.46 4.28 0.85
C HIS A 9 1.04 4.66 0.41
N THR A 10 0.73 5.96 0.39
CA THR A 10 -0.55 6.49 -0.10
C THR A 10 -0.77 6.10 -1.56
N GLU A 11 0.26 6.28 -2.39
CA GLU A 11 0.18 6.00 -3.81
C GLU A 11 0.04 4.49 -4.10
N LEU A 12 0.75 3.64 -3.36
CA LEU A 12 0.62 2.17 -3.49
C LEU A 12 -0.80 1.70 -3.17
N VAL A 13 -1.43 2.22 -2.11
CA VAL A 13 -2.83 1.89 -1.77
C VAL A 13 -3.78 2.34 -2.89
N ALA A 14 -3.62 3.55 -3.41
CA ALA A 14 -4.45 4.07 -4.48
C ALA A 14 -4.32 3.26 -5.79
N GLN A 15 -3.09 2.88 -6.15
CA GLN A 15 -2.82 2.03 -7.31
C GLN A 15 -3.45 0.63 -7.16
N TYR A 16 -3.35 0.03 -5.97
CA TYR A 16 -3.96 -1.27 -5.71
C TYR A 16 -5.49 -1.19 -5.80
N ASP A 17 -6.13 -0.19 -5.18
CA ASP A 17 -7.58 -0.02 -5.23
C ASP A 17 -8.08 0.21 -6.68
N ALA A 18 -7.36 1.00 -7.48
CA ALA A 18 -7.68 1.24 -8.89
C ALA A 18 -7.57 -0.05 -9.73
N LEU A 19 -6.50 -0.83 -9.54
CA LEU A 19 -6.34 -2.11 -10.23
C LEU A 19 -7.36 -3.15 -9.76
N ARG A 20 -7.81 -3.10 -8.51
CA ARG A 20 -8.88 -3.97 -7.99
C ARG A 20 -10.20 -3.71 -8.70
N VAL A 21 -10.56 -2.45 -8.95
CA VAL A 21 -11.72 -2.07 -9.75
C VAL A 21 -11.56 -2.56 -11.20
N LEU A 22 -10.40 -2.30 -11.82
CA LEU A 22 -10.13 -2.73 -13.19
C LEU A 22 -10.17 -4.25 -13.34
N ASN A 23 -9.63 -5.01 -12.39
CA ASN A 23 -9.66 -6.48 -12.42
C ASN A 23 -11.09 -7.03 -12.28
N ALA A 24 -11.95 -6.35 -11.53
CA ALA A 24 -13.36 -6.73 -11.38
C ALA A 24 -14.14 -6.54 -12.70
N GLU A 25 -13.81 -5.52 -13.48
CA GLU A 25 -14.42 -5.25 -14.78
C GLU A 25 -13.77 -6.07 -15.92
N GLN A 26 -12.45 -6.23 -15.89
CA GLN A 26 -11.65 -6.88 -16.91
C GLN A 26 -10.49 -7.65 -16.27
N SER A 27 -10.73 -8.92 -15.97
CA SER A 27 -9.70 -9.76 -15.37
C SER A 27 -8.65 -10.20 -16.40
N SER A 28 -7.63 -9.36 -16.56
CA SER A 28 -6.45 -9.63 -17.38
C SER A 28 -5.32 -10.24 -16.54
N PRO A 29 -4.56 -11.22 -17.07
CA PRO A 29 -3.40 -11.77 -16.37
C PRO A 29 -2.34 -10.72 -16.03
N ALA A 30 -2.19 -9.68 -16.85
CA ALA A 30 -1.25 -8.58 -16.57
C ALA A 30 -1.71 -7.70 -15.38
N VAL A 31 -3.02 -7.50 -15.23
CA VAL A 31 -3.61 -6.77 -14.10
C VAL A 31 -3.45 -7.59 -12.82
N ARG A 32 -3.72 -8.89 -12.87
CA ARG A 32 -3.52 -9.80 -11.73
C ARG A 32 -2.07 -9.82 -11.25
N GLN A 33 -1.11 -9.99 -12.17
CA GLN A 33 0.31 -9.96 -11.82
C GLN A 33 0.70 -8.65 -11.12
N ARG A 34 0.23 -7.51 -11.65
CA ARG A 34 0.54 -6.20 -11.07
C ARG A 34 -0.12 -6.00 -9.71
N MET A 35 -1.32 -6.54 -9.50
CA MET A 35 -1.95 -6.56 -8.19
C MET A 35 -1.17 -7.41 -7.18
N ASP A 36 -0.64 -8.56 -7.60
CA ASP A 36 0.17 -9.44 -6.74
C ASP A 36 1.49 -8.77 -6.34
N ASP A 37 2.15 -8.07 -7.27
CA ASP A 37 3.39 -7.33 -6.99
C ASP A 37 3.14 -6.18 -5.97
N LEU A 38 2.02 -5.46 -6.12
CA LEU A 38 1.62 -4.41 -5.18
C LEU A 38 1.23 -4.99 -3.82
N ALA A 39 0.52 -6.12 -3.80
CA ALA A 39 0.15 -6.82 -2.58
C ALA A 39 1.39 -7.26 -1.81
N TYR A 40 2.36 -7.87 -2.49
CA TYR A 40 3.63 -8.28 -1.90
C TYR A 40 4.40 -7.09 -1.30
N THR A 41 4.45 -5.97 -2.04
CA THR A 41 5.11 -4.75 -1.59
C THR A 41 4.42 -4.17 -0.35
N LEU A 42 3.08 -4.10 -0.35
CA LEU A 42 2.30 -3.63 0.78
C LEU A 42 2.54 -4.51 2.01
N CYS A 43 2.38 -5.83 1.89
CA CYS A 43 2.60 -6.78 3.00
C CYS A 43 4.00 -6.65 3.61
N THR A 44 5.01 -6.50 2.77
CA THR A 44 6.41 -6.34 3.22
C THR A 44 6.61 -4.99 3.92
N ALA A 45 6.04 -3.91 3.39
CA ALA A 45 6.17 -2.56 3.97
C ALA A 45 5.38 -2.38 5.27
N THR A 46 4.24 -3.07 5.41
CA THR A 46 3.40 -3.02 6.60
C THR A 46 3.78 -4.08 7.64
N GLY A 47 4.49 -5.14 7.24
CA GLY A 47 4.81 -6.28 8.09
C GLY A 47 3.62 -7.21 8.33
N THR A 48 2.72 -7.34 7.36
CA THR A 48 1.49 -8.14 7.46
C THR A 48 1.54 -9.39 6.59
N ALA A 49 0.73 -10.39 6.93
CA ALA A 49 0.70 -11.68 6.23
C ALA A 49 -0.22 -11.68 4.98
N ASP A 50 -1.20 -10.77 4.94
CA ASP A 50 -2.18 -10.68 3.87
C ASP A 50 -2.40 -9.22 3.43
N VAL A 51 -2.92 -9.06 2.20
CA VAL A 51 -3.10 -7.76 1.56
C VAL A 51 -4.21 -6.94 2.20
N ASP A 52 -5.24 -7.56 2.76
CA ASP A 52 -6.32 -6.83 3.41
C ASP A 52 -5.82 -6.20 4.73
N ALA A 53 -5.08 -6.96 5.53
CA ALA A 53 -4.37 -6.46 6.70
C ALA A 53 -3.33 -5.40 6.32
N ALA A 54 -2.63 -5.59 5.19
CA ALA A 54 -1.70 -4.60 4.68
C ALA A 54 -2.42 -3.28 4.36
N LEU A 55 -3.56 -3.32 3.66
CA LEU A 55 -4.34 -2.13 3.32
C LEU A 55 -4.88 -1.41 4.56
N VAL A 56 -5.33 -2.16 5.58
CA VAL A 56 -5.77 -1.59 6.85
C VAL A 56 -4.60 -0.88 7.55
N ALA A 57 -3.48 -1.58 7.74
CA ALA A 57 -2.27 -1.02 8.36
C ALA A 57 -1.74 0.20 7.57
N ALA A 58 -1.77 0.13 6.24
CA ALA A 58 -1.40 1.20 5.34
C ALA A 58 -2.23 2.45 5.57
N ARG A 59 -3.56 2.31 5.63
CA ARG A 59 -4.50 3.41 5.82
C ARG A 59 -4.33 4.06 7.19
N HIS A 60 -4.00 3.27 8.23
CA HIS A 60 -3.72 3.80 9.57
C HIS A 60 -2.41 4.61 9.67
N ARG A 61 -1.45 4.39 8.77
CA ARG A 61 -0.18 5.15 8.73
C ARG A 61 -0.24 6.42 7.86
N LEU A 62 -1.37 6.68 7.19
CA LEU A 62 -1.51 7.88 6.38
C LEU A 62 -1.54 9.14 7.26
N PRO A 63 -1.07 10.31 6.77
CA PRO A 63 -0.94 11.56 7.55
C PRO A 63 -2.24 12.06 8.22
N GLY A 64 -3.41 11.55 7.82
CA GLY A 64 -4.70 11.84 8.44
C GLY A 64 -5.21 10.80 9.45
N ALA A 65 -4.49 9.69 9.65
CA ALA A 65 -4.99 8.51 10.40
C ALA A 65 -4.33 8.27 11.77
N ARG A 66 -3.23 8.96 12.10
CA ARG A 66 -2.41 8.98 13.34
C ARG A 66 -2.27 7.64 14.10
N PRO A 67 -1.00 7.18 14.27
CA PRO A 67 -0.42 7.36 15.62
C PRO A 67 0.96 8.02 15.68
N GLU A 68 1.70 8.21 14.59
CA GLU A 68 3.02 8.86 14.65
C GLU A 68 3.38 9.57 13.34
N ASP A 69 3.09 10.87 13.29
CA ASP A 69 3.74 11.83 12.40
C ASP A 69 5.24 11.91 12.78
N ASP A 70 6.01 10.87 12.51
CA ASP A 70 7.46 10.87 12.76
C ASP A 70 8.19 11.35 11.50
N SER A 71 7.92 12.60 11.15
CA SER A 71 8.84 13.39 10.32
C SER A 71 9.95 13.90 11.23
N LEU A 72 10.89 13.02 11.58
CA LEU A 72 12.22 13.46 11.98
C LEU A 72 13.02 13.78 10.72
N VAL A 73 12.71 14.95 10.13
CA VAL A 73 13.70 15.70 9.37
C VAL A 73 14.60 16.35 10.41
N THR A 74 15.72 15.69 10.71
CA THR A 74 16.82 16.31 11.45
C THR A 74 17.59 17.24 10.52
N ASP A 75 17.77 18.48 11.00
CA ASP A 75 18.52 19.62 10.45
C ASP A 75 19.89 19.26 9.84
#